data_AF-A0A6G7BPT1-F1
#
_entry.id   AF-A0A6G7BPT1-F1
#
_cell.length_a   1.000
_cell.length_b   1.000
_cell.length_c   1.000
_cell.angle_alpha   90.00
_cell.angle_beta   90.00
_cell.angle_gamma   90.00
#
_symmetry.space_group_name_H-M   'P 1'
#
loop_
_entity.id
_entity.type
_entity.pdbx_description
1 polymer ?
#
loop_
_entity_poly.entity_id
_entity_poly.type
_entity_poly.pdbx_seq_one_letter_code
_entity_poly.pdbx_strand_id
1 'polypeptide(L)'
;MNSVNKYVLQALDNYPYYLEDTLESLSYALSYDESNTMALCLMGRVYAEQLFDYEQAKKYFQEALSHNVHALEVYPYFIQTLIDMGDYEAAKKTIKYALTLPGMSLTAIWIKKVLLLEKLKKYKKALKILKMAKLDNLDSDLSTVIKSVEDRIKGKQEMTKTSKKRGK
;
A
#
# COMPACT_ATOMS: atom_id res chain seq x y z
N MET A 1 28.63 -4.33 9.07
CA MET A 1 27.15 -4.22 8.92
C MET A 1 26.62 -3.64 10.21
N ASN A 2 25.93 -2.49 10.20
CA ASN A 2 25.37 -1.91 11.43
C ASN A 2 24.35 -2.88 12.04
N SER A 3 24.28 -2.99 13.38
CA SER A 3 23.39 -3.93 14.08
C SER A 3 21.93 -3.75 13.66
N VAL A 4 21.48 -2.51 13.50
CA VAL A 4 20.14 -2.18 12.97
C VAL A 4 19.90 -2.81 11.60
N ASN A 5 20.83 -2.64 10.66
CA ASN A 5 20.70 -3.17 9.30
C ASN A 5 20.65 -4.70 9.28
N LYS A 6 21.35 -5.38 10.19
CA LYS A 6 21.29 -6.84 10.32
C LYS A 6 19.87 -7.29 10.67
N TYR A 7 19.28 -6.73 11.72
CA TYR A 7 17.97 -7.16 12.21
C TYR A 7 16.84 -6.78 11.25
N VAL A 8 16.92 -5.61 10.60
CA VAL A 8 15.97 -5.24 9.53
C VAL A 8 16.00 -6.25 8.39
N LEU A 9 17.19 -6.69 7.96
CA LEU A 9 17.32 -7.67 6.89
C LEU A 9 16.81 -9.06 7.31
N GLN A 10 17.12 -9.50 8.53
CA GLN A 10 16.56 -10.76 9.06
C GLN A 10 15.03 -10.72 9.11
N ALA A 11 14.44 -9.61 9.54
CA ALA A 11 12.99 -9.43 9.53
C ALA A 11 12.41 -9.50 8.10
N LEU A 12 13.07 -8.87 7.13
CA LEU A 12 12.65 -8.88 5.73
C LEU A 12 12.74 -10.28 5.10
N ASP A 13 13.81 -11.03 5.37
CA ASP A 13 14.00 -12.39 4.87
C ASP A 13 12.96 -13.37 5.42
N ASN A 14 12.57 -13.18 6.69
CA ASN A 14 11.60 -14.02 7.37
C ASN A 14 10.14 -13.70 6.99
N TYR A 15 9.84 -12.44 6.65
CA TYR A 15 8.50 -12.01 6.32
C TYR A 15 8.05 -12.49 4.93
N PRO A 16 6.82 -13.00 4.75
CA PRO A 16 5.73 -13.13 5.73
C PRO A 16 5.62 -14.51 6.40
N TYR A 17 6.58 -15.42 6.18
CA TYR A 17 6.40 -16.85 6.51
C TYR A 17 6.76 -17.20 7.95
N TYR A 18 7.79 -16.56 8.53
CA TYR A 18 8.27 -16.81 9.89
C TYR A 18 7.95 -15.60 10.78
N LEU A 19 6.69 -15.48 11.20
CA LEU A 19 6.17 -14.27 11.86
C LEU A 19 6.79 -14.02 13.24
N GLU A 20 7.05 -15.07 14.02
CA GLU A 20 7.70 -14.94 15.33
C GLU A 20 9.12 -14.37 15.18
N ASP A 21 9.94 -14.98 14.30
CA ASP A 21 11.29 -14.51 14.01
C ASP A 21 11.30 -13.10 13.39
N THR A 22 10.29 -12.77 12.59
CA THR A 22 10.09 -11.42 12.05
C THR A 22 9.89 -10.41 13.18
N LEU A 23 8.97 -10.68 14.11
CA LEU A 23 8.65 -9.78 15.22
C LEU A 23 9.81 -9.64 16.21
N GLU A 24 10.52 -10.73 16.50
CA GLU A 24 11.73 -10.69 17.34
C GLU A 24 12.80 -9.81 16.69
N SER A 25 13.09 -10.03 15.40
CA SER A 25 14.07 -9.24 14.66
C SER A 25 13.68 -7.76 14.58
N LEU A 26 12.40 -7.45 14.35
CA LEU A 26 11.91 -6.08 14.36
C LEU A 26 12.04 -5.42 15.73
N SER A 27 11.75 -6.16 16.81
CA SER A 27 11.89 -5.66 18.18
C SER A 27 13.34 -5.30 18.48
N TYR A 28 14.31 -6.15 18.08
CA TYR A 28 15.71 -5.81 18.18
C TYR A 28 16.06 -4.58 17.35
N ALA A 29 15.67 -4.53 16.06
CA ALA A 29 15.96 -3.39 15.20
C ALA A 29 15.49 -2.06 15.81
N LEU A 30 14.25 -2.00 16.29
CA LEU A 30 13.66 -0.81 16.90
C LEU A 30 14.26 -0.47 18.28
N SER A 31 14.74 -1.46 19.03
CA SER A 31 15.47 -1.18 20.28
C SER A 31 16.83 -0.51 20.05
N TYR A 32 17.47 -0.75 18.89
CA TYR A 32 18.71 -0.08 18.51
C TYR A 32 18.47 1.27 17.83
N ASP A 33 17.38 1.40 17.07
CA ASP A 33 16.99 2.61 16.37
C ASP A 33 15.46 2.65 16.22
N GLU A 34 14.79 3.33 17.15
CA GLU A 34 13.34 3.50 17.15
C GLU A 34 12.86 4.28 15.93
N SER A 35 13.72 5.09 15.30
CA SER A 35 13.39 5.92 14.15
C SER A 35 13.51 5.20 12.81
N ASN A 36 13.89 3.93 12.81
CA ASN A 36 14.13 3.17 11.60
C ASN A 36 12.84 2.95 10.79
N THR A 37 12.66 3.73 9.72
CA THR A 37 11.42 3.71 8.94
C THR A 37 11.15 2.39 8.24
N MET A 38 12.19 1.62 7.89
CA MET A 38 12.03 0.30 7.29
C MET A 38 11.46 -0.70 8.31
N ALA A 39 11.98 -0.70 9.54
CA ALA A 39 11.49 -1.54 10.63
C ALA A 39 10.06 -1.17 11.02
N LEU A 40 9.78 0.13 11.21
CA LEU A 40 8.43 0.62 11.51
C LEU A 40 7.44 0.30 10.38
N CYS A 41 7.85 0.47 9.12
CA CYS A 41 7.03 0.10 7.96
C CYS A 41 6.70 -1.40 7.96
N LEU A 42 7.70 -2.26 8.19
CA LEU A 42 7.47 -3.70 8.20
C LEU A 42 6.61 -4.12 9.40
N MET A 43 6.77 -3.49 10.56
CA MET A 43 5.87 -3.68 11.70
C MET A 43 4.44 -3.31 11.33
N GLY A 44 4.22 -2.14 10.73
CA GLY A 44 2.89 -1.73 10.24
C GLY A 44 2.29 -2.73 9.25
N ARG A 45 3.11 -3.32 8.37
CA ARG A 45 2.68 -4.37 7.45
C ARG A 45 2.29 -5.66 8.17
N VAL A 46 3.04 -6.13 9.17
CA VAL A 46 2.65 -7.32 9.96
C VAL A 46 1.26 -7.12 10.57
N TYR A 47 1.02 -5.96 11.19
CA TYR A 47 -0.29 -5.65 11.79
C TYR A 47 -1.40 -5.57 10.74
N ALA A 48 -1.17 -4.96 9.58
CA ALA A 48 -2.18 -4.80 8.54
C ALA A 48 -2.47 -6.11 7.76
N GLU A 49 -1.42 -6.83 7.39
CA GLU A 49 -1.47 -7.93 6.42
C GLU A 49 -1.65 -9.30 7.09
N GLN A 50 -1.14 -9.48 8.32
CA GLN A 50 -1.16 -10.77 9.02
C GLN A 50 -2.14 -10.79 10.20
N LEU A 51 -2.17 -9.69 10.97
CA LEU A 51 -2.99 -9.60 12.18
C LEU A 51 -4.35 -8.91 11.94
N PHE A 52 -4.51 -8.26 10.80
CA PHE A 52 -5.70 -7.47 10.43
C PHE A 52 -6.07 -6.38 11.47
N ASP A 53 -5.10 -5.93 12.27
CA ASP A 53 -5.24 -4.81 13.21
C ASP A 53 -4.77 -3.52 12.51
N TYR A 54 -5.71 -2.94 11.78
CA TYR A 54 -5.43 -1.78 10.95
C TYR A 54 -5.19 -0.50 11.76
N GLU A 55 -5.75 -0.39 12.97
CA GLU A 55 -5.53 0.78 13.84
C GLU A 55 -4.09 0.79 14.33
N GLN A 56 -3.57 -0.36 14.77
CA GLN A 56 -2.18 -0.46 15.19
C GLN A 56 -1.22 -0.33 14.00
N ALA A 57 -1.56 -0.90 12.84
CA ALA A 57 -0.78 -0.70 11.61
C ALA A 57 -0.68 0.79 11.22
N LYS A 58 -1.80 1.52 11.28
CA LYS A 58 -1.85 2.97 11.00
C LYS A 58 -0.92 3.75 11.91
N LYS A 59 -0.85 3.42 13.21
CA LYS A 59 0.09 4.08 14.14
C LYS A 59 1.54 3.89 13.72
N TYR A 60 1.97 2.67 13.42
CA TYR A 60 3.35 2.42 12.99
C TYR A 60 3.70 3.13 11.68
N PHE A 61 2.78 3.18 10.71
CA PHE A 61 3.01 3.96 9.49
C PHE A 61 3.10 5.47 9.75
N GLN A 62 2.27 6.00 10.65
CA GLN A 62 2.33 7.41 11.04
C GLN A 62 3.61 7.74 11.81
N GLU A 63 4.05 6.85 12.69
CA GLU A 63 5.31 6.95 13.42
C GLU A 63 6.51 6.99 12.45
N ALA A 64 6.56 6.06 11.49
CA ALA A 64 7.60 6.05 10.45
C ALA A 64 7.66 7.39 9.69
N LEU A 65 6.51 7.92 9.28
CA LEU A 65 6.43 9.20 8.56
C LEU A 65 6.68 10.41 9.45
N SER A 66 6.56 10.29 10.77
CA SER A 66 6.92 11.34 11.72
C SER A 66 8.43 11.47 11.87
N HIS A 67 9.17 10.35 11.76
CA HIS A 67 10.63 10.35 11.73
C HIS A 67 11.17 10.79 10.37
N ASN A 68 10.58 10.31 9.27
CA ASN A 68 10.99 10.70 7.93
C ASN A 68 9.79 10.74 6.98
N VAL A 69 9.34 11.95 6.66
CA VAL A 69 8.25 12.19 5.70
C VAL A 69 8.60 11.80 4.26
N HIS A 70 9.87 11.51 3.97
CA HIS A 70 10.36 11.03 2.68
C HIS A 70 10.63 9.50 2.68
N ALA A 71 10.15 8.75 3.68
CA ALA A 71 10.19 7.29 3.70
C ALA A 71 9.24 6.69 2.63
N LEU A 72 9.75 6.57 1.42
CA LEU A 72 9.00 6.17 0.21
C LEU A 72 8.35 4.79 0.36
N GLU A 73 9.03 3.87 1.05
CA GLU A 73 8.59 2.50 1.30
C GLU A 73 7.25 2.43 2.05
N VAL A 74 6.93 3.44 2.87
CA VAL A 74 5.74 3.45 3.73
C VAL A 74 4.46 3.68 2.93
N TYR A 75 4.50 4.59 1.95
CA TYR A 75 3.30 5.14 1.33
C TYR A 75 2.38 4.09 0.69
N PRO A 76 2.86 3.13 -0.13
CA PRO A 76 1.97 2.15 -0.75
C PRO A 76 1.19 1.32 0.28
N TYR A 77 1.85 0.90 1.36
CA TYR A 77 1.23 0.08 2.40
C TYR A 77 0.30 0.92 3.28
N PHE A 78 0.72 2.11 3.68
CA PHE A 78 -0.13 2.98 4.47
C PHE A 78 -1.42 3.38 3.73
N ILE A 79 -1.33 3.71 2.43
CA ILE A 79 -2.51 4.00 1.61
C ILE A 79 -3.43 2.78 1.53
N GLN A 80 -2.87 1.56 1.41
CA GLN A 80 -3.66 0.33 1.38
C GLN A 80 -4.44 0.16 2.70
N THR A 81 -3.76 0.28 3.84
CA THR A 81 -4.38 0.20 5.17
C THR A 81 -5.50 1.21 5.33
N LEU A 82 -5.30 2.47 4.92
CA LEU A 82 -6.36 3.50 4.98
C LEU A 82 -7.58 3.13 4.11
N ILE A 83 -7.36 2.51 2.94
CA ILE A 83 -8.46 2.03 2.08
C ILE A 83 -9.21 0.88 2.75
N ASP A 84 -8.50 -0.05 3.38
CA ASP A 84 -9.10 -1.22 4.02
C ASP A 84 -9.87 -0.86 5.28
N MET A 85 -9.41 0.15 6.03
CA MET A 85 -10.13 0.77 7.14
C MET A 85 -11.37 1.57 6.72
N GLY A 86 -11.48 1.94 5.44
CA GLY A 86 -12.52 2.84 4.97
C GLY A 86 -12.24 4.33 5.18
N ASP A 87 -11.03 4.70 5.62
CA ASP A 87 -10.57 6.09 5.80
C ASP A 87 -10.17 6.72 4.44
N TYR A 88 -11.17 6.85 3.56
CA TYR A 88 -10.99 7.23 2.17
C TYR A 88 -10.49 8.67 1.97
N GLU A 89 -10.84 9.59 2.87
CA GLU A 89 -10.35 10.96 2.79
C GLU A 89 -8.88 11.07 3.19
N ALA A 90 -8.44 10.35 4.24
CA ALA A 90 -7.02 10.23 4.54
C ALA A 90 -6.26 9.57 3.39
N ALA A 91 -6.75 8.44 2.87
CA ALA A 91 -6.12 7.75 1.73
C ALA A 91 -5.93 8.69 0.53
N LYS A 92 -6.95 9.50 0.20
CA LYS A 92 -6.89 10.47 -0.90
C LYS A 92 -5.86 11.57 -0.67
N LYS A 93 -5.75 12.09 0.55
CA LYS A 93 -4.72 13.09 0.93
C LYS A 93 -3.32 12.49 0.83
N THR A 94 -3.13 11.29 1.37
CA THR A 94 -1.85 10.56 1.34
C THR A 94 -1.43 10.25 -0.09
N ILE A 95 -2.34 9.78 -0.96
CA ILE A 95 -2.08 9.58 -2.41
C ILE A 95 -1.64 10.89 -3.07
N LYS A 96 -2.32 12.01 -2.79
CA LYS A 96 -1.98 13.30 -3.40
C LYS A 96 -0.55 13.72 -3.02
N TYR A 97 -0.17 13.54 -1.77
CA TYR A 97 1.18 13.85 -1.30
C TYR A 97 2.23 12.91 -1.88
N ALA A 98 2.00 11.59 -1.85
CA ALA A 98 2.94 10.61 -2.38
C ALA A 98 3.30 10.84 -3.85
N LEU A 99 2.34 11.26 -4.68
CA LEU A 99 2.57 11.62 -6.09
C LEU A 99 3.47 12.85 -6.29
N THR A 100 3.75 13.63 -5.25
CA THR A 100 4.66 14.79 -5.30
C THR A 100 6.07 14.47 -4.84
N LEU A 101 6.31 13.27 -4.28
CA LEU A 101 7.59 12.88 -3.72
C LEU A 101 8.59 12.47 -4.80
N PRO A 102 9.79 13.07 -4.85
CA PRO A 102 10.87 12.60 -5.72
C PRO A 102 11.24 11.14 -5.40
N GLY A 103 11.45 10.32 -6.43
CA GLY A 103 11.81 8.91 -6.28
C GLY A 103 10.64 7.96 -6.01
N MET A 104 9.43 8.48 -5.74
CA MET A 104 8.27 7.63 -5.54
C MET A 104 7.85 6.92 -6.84
N SER A 105 7.56 5.62 -6.77
CA SER A 105 6.94 4.90 -7.89
C SER A 105 5.54 5.43 -8.17
N LEU A 106 5.40 6.25 -9.22
CA LEU A 106 4.11 6.82 -9.65
C LEU A 106 3.11 5.72 -9.98
N THR A 107 3.55 4.67 -10.66
CA THR A 107 2.73 3.50 -11.02
C THR A 107 2.14 2.83 -9.78
N ALA A 108 2.96 2.56 -8.75
CA ALA A 108 2.48 1.93 -7.51
C ALA A 108 1.41 2.80 -6.82
N ILE A 109 1.62 4.11 -6.73
CA ILE A 109 0.67 5.03 -6.11
C ILE A 109 -0.61 5.19 -6.96
N TRP A 110 -0.51 5.19 -8.29
CA TRP A 110 -1.67 5.21 -9.16
C TRP A 110 -2.51 3.94 -9.05
N ILE A 111 -1.89 2.76 -8.89
CA ILE A 111 -2.63 1.53 -8.61
C ILE A 111 -3.42 1.68 -7.31
N LYS A 112 -2.84 2.22 -6.24
CA LYS A 112 -3.59 2.50 -4.99
C LYS A 112 -4.74 3.49 -5.21
N LYS A 113 -4.53 4.52 -6.02
CA LYS A 113 -5.60 5.45 -6.43
C LYS A 113 -6.72 4.76 -7.22
N VAL A 114 -6.39 3.80 -8.09
CA VAL A 114 -7.36 2.98 -8.81
C VAL A 114 -8.18 2.13 -7.84
N LEU A 115 -7.54 1.49 -6.85
CA LEU A 115 -8.22 0.71 -5.82
C LEU A 115 -9.18 1.56 -4.99
N LEU A 116 -8.77 2.76 -4.57
CA LEU A 116 -9.64 3.71 -3.89
C LEU A 116 -10.86 4.09 -4.75
N LEU A 117 -10.65 4.41 -6.02
CA LEU A 117 -11.75 4.72 -6.95
C LEU A 117 -12.66 3.51 -7.18
N GLU A 118 -12.12 2.30 -7.22
CA GLU A 118 -12.86 1.04 -7.32
C GLU A 118 -13.74 0.83 -6.08
N LYS A 119 -13.22 1.01 -4.86
CA LYS A 119 -14.00 0.95 -3.60
C LYS A 119 -15.12 1.97 -3.59
N LEU A 120 -14.87 3.18 -4.10
CA LEU A 120 -15.88 4.24 -4.27
C LEU A 120 -16.83 4.01 -5.48
N LYS A 121 -16.74 2.87 -6.17
CA LYS A 121 -17.53 2.50 -7.36
C LYS A 121 -17.40 3.50 -8.53
N LYS A 122 -16.31 4.26 -8.59
CA LYS A 122 -15.99 5.25 -9.64
C LYS A 122 -15.22 4.61 -10.81
N TYR A 123 -15.75 3.52 -11.37
CA TYR A 123 -15.06 2.66 -12.34
C TYR A 123 -14.51 3.39 -13.57
N LYS A 124 -15.29 4.29 -14.19
CA LYS A 124 -14.83 5.08 -15.34
C LYS A 124 -13.61 5.95 -15.01
N LYS A 125 -13.55 6.52 -13.81
CA LYS A 125 -12.39 7.31 -13.36
C LYS A 125 -11.21 6.39 -13.05
N ALA A 126 -11.47 5.25 -12.43
CA ALA A 126 -10.47 4.24 -12.13
C ALA A 126 -9.74 3.76 -13.42
N LEU A 127 -10.48 3.40 -14.47
CA LEU A 127 -9.89 2.98 -15.76
C LEU A 127 -9.06 4.08 -16.43
N LYS A 128 -9.45 5.36 -16.29
CA LYS A 128 -8.63 6.49 -16.80
C LYS A 128 -7.29 6.59 -16.07
N ILE A 129 -7.29 6.47 -14.74
CA ILE A 129 -6.04 6.46 -13.95
C ILE A 129 -5.19 5.23 -14.29
N LEU A 130 -5.82 4.07 -14.42
CA LEU A 130 -5.13 2.82 -14.74
C LEU A 130 -4.42 2.86 -16.10
N LYS A 131 -5.00 3.56 -17.08
CA LYS A 131 -4.33 3.81 -18.37
C LYS A 131 -3.04 4.62 -18.21
N MET A 132 -3.01 5.63 -17.34
CA MET A 132 -1.78 6.38 -17.04
C MET A 132 -0.75 5.47 -16.35
N ALA A 133 -1.17 4.69 -15.36
CA ALA A 133 -0.30 3.70 -14.71
C ALA A 133 0.31 2.72 -15.69
N LYS A 134 -0.45 2.25 -16.69
CA LYS A 134 0.05 1.35 -17.71
C LYS A 134 1.10 1.97 -18.64
N LEU A 135 1.01 3.27 -18.92
CA LEU A 135 1.94 3.97 -19.82
C LEU A 135 3.30 4.23 -19.16
N ASP A 136 3.31 4.55 -17.87
CA ASP A 136 4.55 4.83 -17.13
C ASP A 136 5.17 3.57 -16.51
N ASN A 137 4.45 2.44 -16.54
CA ASN A 137 4.95 1.20 -15.96
C ASN A 137 6.05 0.59 -16.83
N LEU A 138 7.21 0.35 -16.20
CA LEU A 138 8.35 -0.35 -16.80
C LEU A 138 8.58 -1.74 -16.19
N ASP A 139 7.79 -2.11 -15.19
CA ASP A 139 7.93 -3.34 -14.40
C ASP A 139 6.98 -4.45 -14.91
N SER A 140 7.52 -5.63 -15.21
CA SER A 140 6.73 -6.77 -15.70
C SER A 140 5.72 -7.28 -14.68
N ASP A 141 6.07 -7.27 -13.40
CA ASP A 141 5.22 -7.80 -12.33
C ASP A 141 4.03 -6.87 -12.13
N LEU A 142 4.28 -5.56 -12.12
CA LEU A 142 3.22 -4.55 -12.10
C LEU A 142 2.34 -4.61 -13.34
N SER A 143 2.85 -5.03 -14.50
CA SER A 143 2.05 -5.19 -15.71
C SER A 143 0.94 -6.24 -15.52
N THR A 144 1.26 -7.34 -14.85
CA THR A 144 0.30 -8.40 -14.51
C THR A 144 -0.77 -7.89 -13.55
N VAL A 145 -0.36 -7.13 -12.53
CA VAL A 145 -1.29 -6.49 -11.58
C VAL A 145 -2.23 -5.52 -12.29
N ILE A 146 -1.70 -4.64 -13.15
CA ILE A 146 -2.48 -3.65 -13.91
C ILE A 146 -3.55 -4.35 -14.75
N LYS A 147 -3.18 -5.42 -15.46
CA LYS A 147 -4.11 -6.19 -16.29
C LYS A 147 -5.23 -6.82 -15.46
N SER A 148 -4.88 -7.48 -14.35
CA SER A 148 -5.86 -8.08 -13.43
C SER A 148 -6.83 -7.04 -12.86
N VAL A 149 -6.32 -5.87 -12.46
CA VAL A 149 -7.16 -4.76 -11.98
C VAL A 149 -8.08 -4.23 -13.09
N GLU A 150 -7.57 -4.10 -14.32
CA GLU A 150 -8.33 -3.64 -15.48
C GLU A 150 -9.52 -4.57 -15.77
N ASP A 151 -9.26 -5.87 -15.85
CA ASP A 151 -10.25 -6.90 -16.14
C ASP A 151 -11.32 -6.95 -15.05
N ARG A 152 -10.90 -6.90 -13.77
CA ARG A 152 -11.81 -6.85 -12.62
C ARG A 152 -12.74 -5.62 -12.65
N ILE A 153 -12.20 -4.43 -12.94
CA ILE A 153 -13.00 -3.19 -12.98
C ILE A 153 -13.98 -3.21 -14.16
N LYS A 154 -13.55 -3.68 -15.34
CA LYS A 154 -14.42 -3.83 -16.51
C LYS A 154 -15.57 -4.80 -16.22
N GLY A 155 -15.28 -5.96 -15.62
CA GLY A 155 -16.30 -6.93 -15.21
C GLY A 155 -17.35 -6.31 -14.28
N LYS A 156 -16.90 -5.62 -13.22
CA LYS A 156 -17.81 -4.90 -12.29
C LYS A 156 -18.63 -3.81 -13.00
N GLN A 157 -18.04 -3.09 -13.94
CA GLN A 157 -18.74 -2.05 -14.69
C GLN A 157 -19.88 -2.62 -15.55
N GLU A 158 -19.66 -3.75 -16.23
CA GLU A 158 -20.72 -4.40 -17.03
C GLU A 158 -21.86 -4.92 -16.15
N MET A 159 -21.55 -5.53 -15.00
CA MET A 159 -22.58 -5.99 -14.04
C MET A 159 -23.47 -4.85 -13.53
N THR A 160 -22.91 -3.66 -13.33
CA THR A 160 -23.72 -2.50 -12.90
C THR A 160 -24.58 -1.89 -14.01
N LYS A 161 -24.27 -2.14 -15.29
CA LYS A 161 -25.11 -1.70 -16.42
C LYS A 161 -26.29 -2.65 -16.63
N THR A 162 -26.07 -3.96 -16.50
CA THR A 162 -27.12 -4.97 -16.66
C THR A 162 -28.15 -4.90 -15.55
N SER A 163 -27.75 -4.63 -14.30
CA SER A 163 -28.70 -4.43 -13.19
C SER A 163 -29.62 -3.21 -13.39
N LYS A 164 -29.10 -2.09 -13.90
CA LYS A 164 -29.90 -0.90 -14.23
C LYS A 164 -30.91 -1.12 -15.36
N LYS A 165 -30.68 -2.08 -16.25
CA LYS A 165 -31.61 -2.43 -17.34
C LYS A 165 -32.74 -3.37 -16.88
N ARG A 166 -32.54 -4.14 -15.81
CA ARG A 166 -33.56 -5.08 -15.27
C ARG A 166 -34.49 -4.43 -14.23
N GLY A 167 -34.07 -3.33 -13.61
CA GLY A 167 -34.88 -2.57 -12.64
C GLY A 167 -35.64 -1.39 -13.24
N LYS A 168 -35.67 -1.26 -14.57
CA LYS A 168 -36.54 -0.37 -15.34
C LYS A 168 -37.50 -1.24 -16.14
#